data_AF-A0A954I312-F1
#
_entry.id   AF-A0A954I312-F1
#
_cell.length_a   1.000
_cell.length_b   1.000
_cell.length_c   1.000
_cell.angle_alpha   90.00
_cell.angle_beta   90.00
_cell.angle_gamma   90.00
#
_symmetry.space_group_name_H-M   'P 1'
#
loop_
_entity.id
_entity.type
_entity.pdbx_description
1 polymer ?
#
loop_
_entity_poly.entity_id
_entity_poly.type
_entity_poly.pdbx_seq_one_letter_code
_entity_poly.pdbx_strand_id
1 'polypeptide(L)'
;AFVFDDSQVSRGRELFASLGCATCHRLEQAGERVASTLKTKPLADCDLSRGCLSDSGESPSPRYDLSPLQQTAIAAALTATVETTSQNPQSVIHRTMLAFNCYACHARDNIGGPSPDRNELFTSTIPEMGDEGRLPPPLNGVGDKLNDGFLAEVLKNGVEDRPYMRTRMPKFGERNVGHLGAAFAKLDRREEAELAVIDEPLHRVKATGRQLVGDKGLACIKCHTFGPHRATGIQAIGLLEMPRRLRDDWFLRYLVNPNDYRPGTRMPTGFPDGQATIRDVYHGDPQQQITAIWRFLEDGSKAGLPDGLIAQMIELKPQEAPIVYRNFIDGVSPRGIAVGYPERCHLAWDANRMCLALIWHGRFIDASRHWEGRGQGFQPPLGDHVLKVEEATPVTRLASGDAPWPTAEPRESGYRFHGYQLDRQRRPVFRYEGPEFSVTDAPEPQLRGDDASYFRRVLTVEAKPTVDGLYFRAGRGSSIEVLPEGGWLIDGAMTVRLEGGGTPIVRESAGRKELLAPLDLSSGTTKIVQELDW
;
A
#
# COMPACT_ATOMS: atom_id res chain seq x y z
N ALA A 1 -15.62 46.83 12.70
CA ALA A 1 -14.22 47.15 12.38
C ALA A 1 -13.51 47.53 13.67
N PHE A 2 -12.33 46.97 13.93
CA PHE A 2 -11.51 47.41 15.07
C PHE A 2 -10.96 48.81 14.75
N VAL A 3 -11.28 49.80 15.56
CA VAL A 3 -10.76 51.17 15.42
C VAL A 3 -9.54 51.28 16.31
N PHE A 4 -8.38 51.56 15.73
CA PHE A 4 -7.14 51.72 16.48
C PHE A 4 -7.19 53.00 17.31
N ASP A 5 -6.73 52.90 18.56
CA ASP A 5 -6.42 54.06 19.39
C ASP A 5 -4.97 54.47 19.11
N ASP A 6 -4.78 55.62 18.47
CA ASP A 6 -3.46 56.14 18.08
C ASP A 6 -2.49 56.29 19.26
N SER A 7 -3.02 56.54 20.47
CA SER A 7 -2.22 56.63 21.69
C SER A 7 -1.67 55.26 22.10
N GLN A 8 -2.47 54.20 21.97
CA GLN A 8 -2.05 52.83 22.26
C GLN A 8 -1.08 52.31 21.21
N VAL A 9 -1.27 52.68 19.94
CA VAL A 9 -0.33 52.35 18.85
C VAL A 9 1.04 52.98 19.12
N SER A 10 1.06 54.27 19.49
CA SER A 10 2.30 54.99 19.84
C SER A 10 2.98 54.36 21.06
N ARG A 11 2.22 54.04 22.11
CA ARG A 11 2.74 53.37 23.30
C ARG A 11 3.28 51.98 22.99
N GLY A 12 2.59 51.22 22.15
CA GLY A 12 3.04 49.90 21.67
C GLY A 12 4.37 49.98 20.95
N ARG A 13 4.58 51.00 20.11
CA ARG A 13 5.87 51.25 19.43
C ARG A 13 7.00 51.50 20.44
N GLU A 14 6.78 52.36 21.43
CA GLU A 14 7.77 52.63 22.46
C GLU A 14 8.15 51.38 23.25
N LEU A 15 7.15 50.57 23.63
CA LEU A 15 7.37 49.31 24.33
C LEU A 15 8.13 48.31 23.45
N PHE A 16 7.80 48.20 22.16
CA PHE A 16 8.48 47.32 21.22
C PHE A 16 9.98 47.66 21.07
N ALA A 17 10.33 48.96 21.12
CA ALA A 17 11.71 49.41 21.12
C ALA A 17 12.42 49.19 22.46
N SER A 18 11.78 49.60 23.57
CA SER A 18 12.39 49.65 24.90
C SER A 18 12.48 48.30 25.60
N LEU A 19 11.56 47.37 25.33
CA LEU A 19 11.61 46.00 25.85
C LEU A 19 12.57 45.10 25.07
N GLY A 20 13.20 45.60 24.00
CA GLY A 20 14.17 44.82 23.21
C GLY A 20 13.56 43.99 22.09
N CYS A 21 12.24 44.05 21.85
CA CYS A 21 11.58 43.26 20.82
C CYS A 21 12.17 43.52 19.42
N ALA A 22 12.48 44.80 19.13
CA ALA A 22 13.11 45.26 17.89
C ALA A 22 14.53 44.70 17.62
N THR A 23 15.19 44.12 18.63
CA THR A 23 16.50 43.46 18.49
C THR A 23 16.39 42.17 17.67
N CYS A 24 15.28 41.42 17.83
CA CYS A 24 15.07 40.13 17.17
C CYS A 24 13.96 40.17 16.11
N HIS A 25 12.90 40.96 16.34
CA HIS A 25 11.77 41.07 15.43
C HIS A 25 11.88 42.31 14.55
N ARG A 26 11.62 42.15 13.25
CA ARG A 26 11.59 43.26 12.29
C ARG A 26 10.18 43.83 12.22
N LEU A 27 10.05 45.10 12.56
CA LEU A 27 8.85 45.89 12.37
C LEU A 27 9.22 47.18 11.64
N GLU A 28 8.53 47.45 10.53
CA GLU A 28 8.67 48.66 9.73
C GLU A 28 7.38 49.46 9.83
N GLN A 29 7.50 50.76 10.09
CA GLN A 29 6.38 51.68 10.16
C GLN A 29 6.73 52.94 9.38
N ALA A 30 5.86 53.35 8.46
CA ALA A 30 6.11 54.48 7.56
C ALA A 30 7.44 54.39 6.79
N GLY A 31 7.89 53.17 6.47
CA GLY A 31 9.15 52.93 5.74
C GLY A 31 10.40 52.93 6.62
N GLU A 32 10.29 53.17 7.92
CA GLU A 32 11.42 53.14 8.85
C GLU A 32 11.36 51.93 9.78
N ARG A 33 12.51 51.29 9.98
CA ARG A 33 12.65 50.19 10.94
C ARG A 33 12.67 50.75 12.36
N VAL A 34 11.81 50.21 13.23
CA VAL A 34 11.89 50.50 14.66
C VAL A 34 13.17 49.88 15.22
N ALA A 35 14.07 50.72 15.75
CA ALA A 35 15.29 50.28 16.42
C ALA A 35 15.03 49.98 17.90
N SER A 36 15.76 49.01 18.47
CA SER A 36 15.71 48.80 19.91
C SER A 36 16.46 49.91 20.65
N THR A 37 15.91 50.37 21.76
CA THR A 37 16.55 51.30 22.69
C THR A 37 17.10 50.60 23.94
N LEU A 38 16.87 49.28 24.06
CA LEU A 38 17.41 48.48 25.15
C LEU A 38 18.93 48.35 25.00
N LYS A 39 19.68 48.88 25.97
CA LYS A 39 21.13 48.71 26.02
C LYS A 39 21.48 47.53 26.91
N THR A 40 22.11 46.51 26.34
CA THR A 40 22.61 45.33 27.06
C THR A 40 24.13 45.31 27.07
N LYS A 41 24.71 44.60 28.04
CA LYS A 41 26.16 44.32 28.03
C LYS A 41 26.48 43.30 26.93
N PRO A 42 27.66 43.38 26.29
CA PRO A 42 28.19 42.28 25.49
C PRO A 42 28.20 40.98 26.30
N LEU A 43 28.00 39.85 25.62
CA LEU A 43 27.93 38.53 26.27
C LEU A 43 29.20 38.18 27.06
N ALA A 44 30.36 38.65 26.57
CA ALA A 44 31.67 38.49 27.21
C ALA A 44 31.82 39.30 28.51
N ASP A 45 31.00 40.33 28.71
CA ASP A 45 31.02 41.22 29.88
C ASP A 45 29.92 40.85 30.91
N CYS A 46 29.25 39.71 30.72
CA CYS A 46 28.23 39.18 31.62
C CYS A 46 28.87 38.59 32.88
N ASP A 47 28.22 38.83 34.03
CA ASP A 47 28.62 38.23 35.32
C ASP A 47 28.03 36.83 35.45
N LEU A 48 28.90 35.82 35.38
CA LEU A 48 28.52 34.40 35.42
C LEU A 48 28.04 33.93 36.80
N SER A 49 28.23 34.73 37.85
CA SER A 49 27.77 34.41 39.20
C SER A 49 26.33 34.88 39.48
N ARG A 50 25.69 35.54 38.51
CA ARG A 50 24.38 36.21 38.66
C ARG A 50 23.39 35.79 37.57
N GLY A 51 22.13 36.17 37.76
CA GLY A 51 21.11 36.04 36.72
C GLY A 51 20.59 34.61 36.58
N CYS A 52 20.52 34.10 35.36
CA CYS A 52 20.05 32.74 35.08
C CYS A 52 21.07 31.63 35.43
N LEU A 53 22.32 32.00 35.71
CA LEU A 53 23.40 31.06 36.08
C LEU A 53 23.67 31.02 37.59
N SER A 54 22.99 31.84 38.40
CA SER A 54 23.18 31.85 39.84
C SER A 54 22.31 30.81 40.54
N ASP A 55 22.89 30.08 41.49
CA ASP A 55 22.15 29.19 42.40
C ASP A 55 21.30 29.95 43.44
N SER A 56 21.55 31.26 43.63
CA SER A 56 20.81 32.08 44.59
C SER A 56 19.41 32.44 44.08
N GLY A 57 18.38 32.23 44.91
CA GLY A 57 16.98 32.49 44.58
C GLY A 57 16.56 33.96 44.52
N GLU A 58 17.49 34.90 44.62
CA GLU A 58 17.22 36.34 44.77
C GLU A 58 17.65 37.15 43.54
N SER A 59 17.25 36.70 42.35
CA SER A 59 17.50 37.42 41.10
C SER A 59 16.18 37.81 40.43
N PRO A 60 16.04 39.06 39.93
CA PRO A 60 14.89 39.45 39.11
C PRO A 60 14.89 38.80 37.71
N SER A 61 15.84 37.91 37.42
CA SER A 61 15.96 37.21 36.12
C SER A 61 15.08 35.95 36.10
N PRO A 62 14.59 35.53 34.92
CA PRO A 62 13.94 34.23 34.78
C PRO A 62 14.82 33.08 35.28
N ARG A 63 14.24 32.22 36.13
CA ARG A 63 14.91 31.03 36.65
C ARG A 63 14.72 29.88 35.68
N TYR A 64 15.82 29.34 35.16
CA TYR A 64 15.83 28.13 34.35
C TYR A 64 16.31 26.97 35.21
N ASP A 65 15.70 25.79 35.01
CA ASP A 65 16.11 24.56 35.70
C ASP A 65 17.35 23.95 35.02
N LEU A 66 18.48 24.65 35.14
CA LEU A 66 19.75 24.26 34.55
C LEU A 66 20.48 23.31 35.50
N SER A 67 20.84 22.13 34.99
CA SER A 67 21.74 21.21 35.68
C SER A 67 23.13 21.83 35.88
N PRO A 68 23.90 21.39 36.90
CA PRO A 68 25.27 21.87 37.12
C PRO A 68 26.18 21.74 35.88
N LEU A 69 25.96 20.69 35.09
CA LEU A 69 26.67 20.48 33.82
C LEU A 69 26.33 21.57 32.80
N GLN A 70 25.06 21.93 32.66
CA GLN A 70 24.63 22.99 31.75
C GLN A 70 25.14 24.36 32.20
N GLN A 71 25.09 24.67 33.50
CA GLN A 71 25.62 25.93 34.03
C GLN A 71 27.12 26.06 33.72
N THR A 72 27.89 25.00 33.98
CA THR A 72 29.34 24.95 33.68
C THR A 72 29.62 25.08 32.18
N ALA A 73 28.86 24.39 31.33
CA ALA A 73 29.01 24.46 29.88
C ALA A 73 28.70 25.87 29.33
N ILE A 74 27.65 26.53 29.85
CA ILE A 74 27.31 27.91 29.47
C ILE A 74 28.41 28.88 29.92
N ALA A 75 28.87 28.79 31.17
CA ALA A 75 29.96 29.60 31.69
C ALA A 75 31.25 29.45 30.86
N ALA A 76 31.62 28.23 30.50
CA ALA A 76 32.75 27.95 29.63
C ALA A 76 32.55 28.54 28.22
N ALA A 77 31.36 28.41 27.64
CA ALA A 77 31.05 28.98 26.33
C ALA A 77 31.10 30.52 26.31
N LEU A 78 30.70 31.17 27.40
CA LEU A 78 30.70 32.63 27.55
C LEU A 78 32.11 33.22 27.75
N THR A 79 33.02 32.45 28.31
CA THR A 79 34.42 32.85 28.56
C THR A 79 35.38 32.43 27.45
N ALA A 80 34.98 31.46 26.62
CA ALA A 80 35.76 31.05 25.47
C ALA A 80 35.92 32.22 24.49
N THR A 81 37.17 32.54 24.13
CA THR A 81 37.49 33.39 22.99
C THR A 81 37.13 32.59 21.75
N VAL A 82 35.89 32.69 21.29
CA VAL A 82 35.44 31.98 20.10
C VAL A 82 36.23 32.55 18.92
N GLU A 83 37.12 31.75 18.33
CA GLU A 83 37.56 31.99 16.95
C GLU A 83 36.29 32.09 16.11
N THR A 84 35.97 33.32 15.73
CA THR A 84 34.76 33.67 15.02
C THR A 84 34.70 32.83 13.77
N THR A 85 33.69 31.94 13.72
CA THR A 85 33.33 31.16 12.54
C THR A 85 34.47 30.33 11.96
N SER A 86 34.89 29.27 12.66
CA SER A 86 35.57 28.16 11.98
C SER A 86 34.72 27.72 10.78
N GLN A 87 35.27 27.93 9.58
CA GLN A 87 34.71 27.49 8.30
C GLN A 87 35.01 26.01 8.05
N ASN A 88 35.56 25.28 9.03
CA ASN A 88 35.71 23.84 8.96
C ASN A 88 34.32 23.21 8.72
N PRO A 89 34.14 22.43 7.64
CA PRO A 89 32.88 21.75 7.33
C PRO A 89 32.30 20.97 8.51
N GLN A 90 33.12 20.29 9.30
CA GLN A 90 32.66 19.52 10.47
C GLN A 90 32.00 20.42 11.51
N SER A 91 32.63 21.56 11.83
CA SER A 91 32.09 22.55 12.77
C SER A 91 30.82 23.21 12.23
N VAL A 92 30.76 23.49 10.93
CA VAL A 92 29.57 24.04 10.25
C VAL A 92 28.40 23.07 10.34
N ILE A 93 28.62 21.79 10.00
CA ILE A 93 27.60 20.73 10.08
C ILE A 93 27.12 20.59 11.52
N HIS A 94 28.04 20.37 12.47
CA HIS A 94 27.69 20.13 13.87
C HIS A 94 26.87 21.29 14.46
N ARG A 95 27.33 22.53 14.28
CA ARG A 95 26.64 23.72 14.80
C ARG A 95 25.26 23.89 14.18
N THR A 96 25.12 23.65 12.87
CA THR A 96 23.84 23.81 12.18
C THR A 96 22.86 22.71 12.59
N MET A 97 23.32 21.45 12.66
CA MET A 97 22.50 20.32 13.14
C MET A 97 22.02 20.52 14.58
N LEU A 98 22.86 21.10 15.44
CA LEU A 98 22.48 21.46 16.80
C LEU A 98 21.44 22.60 16.80
N ALA A 99 21.72 23.70 16.08
CA ALA A 99 20.86 24.88 16.04
C ALA A 99 19.44 24.59 15.49
N PHE A 100 19.33 23.70 14.50
CA PHE A 100 18.06 23.29 13.92
C PHE A 100 17.52 21.98 14.48
N ASN A 101 18.10 21.50 15.59
CA ASN A 101 17.66 20.31 16.33
C ASN A 101 17.57 19.04 15.47
N CYS A 102 18.41 18.92 14.44
CA CYS A 102 18.46 17.73 13.57
C CYS A 102 18.78 16.46 14.37
N TYR A 103 19.60 16.59 15.42
CA TYR A 103 19.99 15.48 16.30
C TYR A 103 18.83 14.86 17.08
N ALA A 104 17.69 15.53 17.21
CA ALA A 104 16.51 14.91 17.84
C ALA A 104 15.90 13.77 17.00
N CYS A 105 16.21 13.73 15.70
CA CYS A 105 15.66 12.77 14.74
C CYS A 105 16.75 11.93 14.07
N HIS A 106 17.88 12.55 13.75
CA HIS A 106 18.96 11.95 12.99
C HIS A 106 20.19 11.74 13.85
N ALA A 107 20.86 10.60 13.67
CA ALA A 107 22.19 10.39 14.22
C ALA A 107 23.27 10.77 13.20
N ARG A 108 24.37 11.35 13.67
CA ARG A 108 25.61 11.52 12.90
C ARG A 108 26.81 11.44 13.83
N ASP A 109 27.83 10.65 13.46
CA ASP A 109 29.07 10.47 14.21
C ASP A 109 28.81 10.06 15.68
N ASN A 110 27.83 9.17 15.88
CA ASN A 110 27.31 8.72 17.18
C ASN A 110 26.65 9.80 18.06
N ILE A 111 26.32 10.96 17.48
CA ILE A 111 25.59 12.04 18.14
C ILE A 111 24.15 12.08 17.62
N GLY A 112 23.19 12.16 18.54
CA GLY A 112 21.76 12.29 18.24
C GLY A 112 21.04 10.98 17.96
N GLY A 113 19.90 11.08 17.28
CA GLY A 113 18.89 10.05 17.19
C GLY A 113 17.78 10.23 18.24
N PRO A 114 16.59 9.64 18.03
CA PRO A 114 15.49 9.78 18.98
C PRO A 114 15.85 9.25 20.37
N SER A 115 15.62 10.08 21.38
CA SER A 115 15.80 9.70 22.77
C SER A 115 14.85 8.56 23.16
N PRO A 116 15.20 7.71 24.16
CA PRO A 116 14.38 6.57 24.55
C PRO A 116 12.91 6.90 24.82
N ASP A 117 12.64 8.04 25.47
CA ASP A 117 11.31 8.56 25.79
C ASP A 117 10.48 8.98 24.57
N ARG A 118 11.13 9.29 23.43
CA ARG A 118 10.47 9.71 22.18
C ARG A 118 10.49 8.64 21.11
N ASN A 119 11.32 7.62 21.28
CA ASN A 119 11.59 6.62 20.26
C ASN A 119 10.31 5.91 19.79
N GLU A 120 9.38 5.61 20.71
CA GLU A 120 8.10 4.96 20.42
C GLU A 120 7.14 5.82 19.56
N LEU A 121 7.33 7.14 19.53
CA LEU A 121 6.51 8.05 18.71
C LEU A 121 6.84 7.93 17.21
N PHE A 122 8.01 7.39 16.87
CA PHE A 122 8.43 7.16 15.50
C PHE A 122 7.83 5.85 14.99
N THR A 123 6.86 5.97 14.09
CA THR A 123 6.05 4.85 13.59
C THR A 123 6.10 4.73 12.07
N SER A 124 5.75 3.55 11.57
CA SER A 124 5.73 3.19 10.15
C SER A 124 4.39 2.56 9.78
N THR A 125 4.01 2.66 8.52
CA THR A 125 2.91 1.87 7.94
C THR A 125 3.31 0.42 7.61
N ILE A 126 4.60 0.10 7.75
CA ILE A 126 5.19 -1.23 7.54
C ILE A 126 5.98 -1.60 8.81
N PRO A 127 5.32 -2.15 9.84
CA PRO A 127 5.97 -2.53 11.10
C PRO A 127 7.11 -3.54 10.92
N GLU A 128 7.02 -4.41 9.91
CA GLU A 128 7.98 -5.48 9.63
C GLU A 128 9.39 -4.94 9.30
N MET A 129 9.48 -3.69 8.82
CA MET A 129 10.77 -3.04 8.56
C MET A 129 11.51 -2.66 9.85
N GLY A 130 10.83 -2.63 11.00
CA GLY A 130 11.41 -2.22 12.28
C GLY A 130 11.99 -0.81 12.24
N ASP A 131 13.17 -0.63 12.84
CA ASP A 131 13.85 0.66 12.94
C ASP A 131 14.14 1.30 11.58
N GLU A 132 14.49 0.50 10.56
CA GLU A 132 14.74 1.01 9.20
C GLU A 132 13.50 1.65 8.56
N GLY A 133 12.31 1.19 8.95
CA GLY A 133 11.03 1.66 8.41
C GLY A 133 10.44 2.84 9.16
N ARG A 134 10.81 3.02 10.43
CA ARG A 134 10.18 4.03 11.32
C ARG A 134 11.10 5.18 11.70
N LEU A 135 12.42 4.95 11.78
CA LEU A 135 13.39 5.96 12.21
C LEU A 135 13.98 6.72 11.00
N PRO A 136 14.14 8.05 11.10
CA PRO A 136 14.85 8.82 10.09
C PRO A 136 16.28 8.29 9.87
N PRO A 137 16.82 8.38 8.64
CA PRO A 137 18.13 7.81 8.34
C PRO A 137 19.25 8.51 9.12
N PRO A 138 20.34 7.82 9.48
CA PRO A 138 21.55 8.48 9.92
C PRO A 138 22.12 9.36 8.79
N LEU A 139 22.82 10.43 9.17
CA LEU A 139 23.40 11.39 8.23
C LEU A 139 24.92 11.21 8.04
N ASN A 140 25.49 10.09 8.50
CA ASN A 140 26.87 9.71 8.19
C ASN A 140 27.04 9.54 6.69
N GLY A 141 28.05 10.21 6.11
CA GLY A 141 28.34 10.10 4.67
C GLY A 141 27.23 10.62 3.75
N VAL A 142 26.29 11.42 4.25
CA VAL A 142 25.13 11.86 3.45
C VAL A 142 25.54 12.72 2.25
N GLY A 143 26.62 13.49 2.36
CA GLY A 143 27.18 14.29 1.25
C GLY A 143 27.88 13.45 0.18
N ASP A 144 28.24 12.21 0.50
CA ASP A 144 28.74 11.22 -0.46
C ASP A 144 27.59 10.47 -1.13
N LYS A 145 26.53 10.18 -0.36
CA LYS A 145 25.39 9.39 -0.79
C LYS A 145 24.47 10.09 -1.77
N LEU A 146 24.04 11.30 -1.43
CA LEU A 146 23.02 12.02 -2.19
C LEU A 146 23.69 12.91 -3.24
N ASN A 147 23.07 13.02 -4.41
CA ASN A 147 23.48 14.05 -5.36
C ASN A 147 23.13 15.46 -4.84
N ASP A 148 23.85 16.47 -5.32
CA ASP A 148 23.77 17.84 -4.78
C ASP A 148 22.38 18.45 -4.87
N GLY A 149 21.70 18.25 -6.00
CA GLY A 149 20.36 18.76 -6.22
C GLY A 149 19.35 18.16 -5.23
N PHE A 150 19.41 16.84 -5.03
CA PHE A 150 18.55 16.15 -4.09
C PHE A 150 18.88 16.50 -2.64
N LEU A 151 20.17 16.60 -2.29
CA LEU A 151 20.61 17.00 -0.95
C LEU A 151 20.12 18.41 -0.59
N ALA A 152 20.25 19.37 -1.50
CA ALA A 152 19.74 20.71 -1.31
C ALA A 152 18.21 20.71 -1.12
N GLU A 153 17.48 19.98 -1.98
CA GLU A 153 16.01 19.91 -1.93
C GLU A 153 15.50 19.29 -0.62
N VAL A 154 16.08 18.16 -0.18
CA VAL A 154 15.63 17.50 1.06
C VAL A 154 15.89 18.36 2.30
N LEU A 155 17.02 19.07 2.36
CA LEU A 155 17.33 19.97 3.47
C LEU A 155 16.37 21.17 3.50
N LYS A 156 16.11 21.77 2.34
CA LYS A 156 15.29 22.98 2.20
C LYS A 156 13.80 22.69 2.42
N ASN A 157 13.26 21.69 1.74
CA ASN A 157 11.82 21.48 1.55
C ASN A 157 11.31 20.15 2.14
N GLY A 158 12.21 19.24 2.55
CA GLY A 158 11.84 17.85 2.80
C GLY A 158 11.41 17.14 1.51
N VAL A 159 11.32 15.80 1.56
CA VAL A 159 10.83 14.97 0.44
C VAL A 159 10.03 13.78 0.98
N GLU A 160 9.16 13.21 0.14
CA GLU A 160 8.30 12.07 0.48
C GLU A 160 8.70 10.78 -0.26
N ASP A 161 10.00 10.51 -0.35
CA ASP A 161 10.55 9.31 -0.99
C ASP A 161 10.40 8.03 -0.15
N ARG A 162 9.99 8.17 1.12
CA ARG A 162 9.72 7.08 2.06
C ARG A 162 8.28 7.18 2.55
N PRO A 163 7.29 6.84 1.71
CA PRO A 163 5.87 7.00 2.03
C PRO A 163 5.44 6.17 3.26
N TYR A 164 6.22 5.15 3.61
CA TYR A 164 5.96 4.28 4.74
C TYR A 164 6.29 4.90 6.11
N MET A 165 7.22 5.86 6.20
CA MET A 165 7.54 6.56 7.44
C MET A 165 6.41 7.53 7.78
N ARG A 166 6.00 7.64 9.06
CA ARG A 166 5.02 8.67 9.47
C ARG A 166 5.66 9.98 9.90
N THR A 167 6.88 9.94 10.40
CA THR A 167 7.65 11.14 10.72
C THR A 167 8.00 11.92 9.45
N ARG A 168 7.89 13.24 9.48
CA ARG A 168 8.21 14.14 8.37
C ARG A 168 9.32 15.11 8.78
N MET A 169 10.26 15.32 7.86
CA MET A 169 11.33 16.30 8.05
C MET A 169 10.77 17.72 7.95
N PRO A 170 11.11 18.64 8.86
CA PRO A 170 10.69 20.04 8.76
C PRO A 170 11.25 20.73 7.52
N LYS A 171 10.53 21.74 7.03
CA LYS A 171 10.99 22.62 5.94
C LYS A 171 11.83 23.75 6.54
N PHE A 172 13.15 23.63 6.47
CA PHE A 172 14.05 24.62 7.06
C PHE A 172 14.26 25.85 6.17
N GLY A 173 14.11 25.71 4.85
CA GLY A 173 14.29 26.80 3.89
C GLY A 173 15.76 27.18 3.62
N GLU A 174 16.01 27.69 2.42
CA GLU A 174 17.37 27.89 1.86
C GLU A 174 18.27 28.73 2.78
N ARG A 175 17.73 29.83 3.31
CA ARG A 175 18.49 30.77 4.16
C ARG A 175 19.09 30.12 5.41
N ASN A 176 18.47 29.04 5.89
CA ASN A 176 18.83 28.39 7.14
C ASN A 176 19.80 27.22 6.94
N VAL A 177 19.70 26.51 5.81
CA VAL A 177 20.41 25.24 5.59
C VAL A 177 21.13 25.12 4.25
N GLY A 178 21.06 26.11 3.37
CA GLY A 178 21.66 26.04 2.02
C GLY A 178 23.19 25.82 2.06
N HIS A 179 23.87 26.30 3.09
CA HIS A 179 25.31 26.08 3.29
C HIS A 179 25.67 24.63 3.67
N LEU A 180 24.71 23.82 4.14
CA LEU A 180 24.98 22.45 4.56
C LEU A 180 25.35 21.53 3.40
N GLY A 181 24.77 21.73 2.21
CA GLY A 181 25.05 20.87 1.05
C GLY A 181 26.55 20.84 0.71
N ALA A 182 27.16 22.03 0.60
CA ALA A 182 28.58 22.16 0.33
C ALA A 182 29.46 21.64 1.48
N ALA A 183 29.03 21.84 2.73
CA ALA A 183 29.77 21.35 3.89
C ALA A 183 29.77 19.81 3.96
N PHE A 184 28.60 19.17 3.74
CA PHE A 184 28.50 17.71 3.64
C PHE A 184 29.32 17.18 2.49
N ALA A 185 29.21 17.79 1.30
CA ALA A 185 30.01 17.39 0.14
C ALA A 185 31.52 17.42 0.44
N LYS A 186 32.01 18.52 1.01
CA LYS A 186 33.45 18.68 1.30
C LYS A 186 33.97 17.67 2.33
N LEU A 187 33.12 17.21 3.26
CA LEU A 187 33.53 16.30 4.33
C LEU A 187 33.34 14.82 3.98
N ASP A 188 32.25 14.50 3.29
CA ASP A 188 31.80 13.12 3.14
C ASP A 188 32.26 12.46 1.83
N ARG A 189 32.44 13.23 0.75
CA ARG A 189 32.57 12.70 -0.62
C ARG A 189 33.79 11.81 -0.81
N ARG A 190 33.56 10.74 -1.56
CA ARG A 190 34.59 9.85 -2.13
C ARG A 190 34.39 9.80 -3.65
N GLU A 191 35.48 9.54 -4.37
CA GLU A 191 35.52 9.50 -5.85
C GLU A 191 36.23 8.21 -6.33
N GLU A 192 36.14 7.15 -5.54
CA GLU A 192 36.95 5.92 -5.71
C GLU A 192 36.31 4.88 -6.64
N ALA A 193 35.14 5.16 -7.21
CA ALA A 193 34.39 4.21 -8.04
C ALA A 193 33.84 4.87 -9.30
N GLU A 194 33.88 4.13 -10.41
CA GLU A 194 33.32 4.57 -11.70
C GLU A 194 32.47 3.44 -12.30
N LEU A 195 31.48 3.81 -13.11
CA LEU A 195 30.69 2.84 -13.86
C LEU A 195 31.58 2.13 -14.88
N ALA A 196 31.43 0.81 -14.97
CA ALA A 196 32.18 0.01 -15.93
C ALA A 196 31.80 0.38 -17.38
N VAL A 197 32.79 0.35 -18.28
CA VAL A 197 32.52 0.38 -19.72
C VAL A 197 32.18 -1.04 -20.16
N ILE A 198 30.96 -1.25 -20.64
CA ILE A 198 30.47 -2.56 -21.12
C ILE A 198 30.43 -2.48 -22.65
N ASP A 199 31.15 -3.39 -23.32
CA ASP A 199 31.24 -3.48 -24.78
C ASP A 199 29.99 -4.12 -25.40
N GLU A 200 28.84 -3.49 -25.15
CA GLU A 200 27.54 -3.88 -25.69
C GLU A 200 26.69 -2.65 -25.98
N PRO A 201 25.73 -2.73 -26.93
CA PRO A 201 24.74 -1.69 -27.11
C PRO A 201 23.97 -1.39 -25.81
N LEU A 202 23.77 -0.11 -25.48
CA LEU A 202 23.14 0.32 -24.21
C LEU A 202 21.79 -0.37 -23.92
N HIS A 203 20.98 -0.65 -24.94
CA HIS A 203 19.70 -1.35 -24.74
C HIS A 203 19.88 -2.78 -24.21
N ARG A 204 20.97 -3.47 -24.57
CA ARG A 204 21.31 -4.81 -24.03
C ARG A 204 21.79 -4.69 -22.60
N VAL A 205 22.67 -3.73 -22.31
CA VAL A 205 23.11 -3.42 -20.94
C VAL A 205 21.92 -3.19 -20.00
N LYS A 206 20.94 -2.39 -20.46
CA LYS A 206 19.69 -2.14 -19.73
C LYS A 206 18.81 -3.38 -19.59
N ALA A 207 18.71 -4.22 -20.61
CA ALA A 207 17.97 -5.48 -20.53
C ALA A 207 18.59 -6.44 -19.50
N THR A 208 19.93 -6.52 -19.44
CA THR A 208 20.65 -7.27 -18.41
C THR A 208 20.41 -6.68 -17.02
N GLY A 209 20.45 -5.35 -16.88
CA GLY A 209 20.08 -4.67 -15.63
C GLY A 209 18.66 -4.99 -15.17
N ARG A 210 17.70 -5.02 -16.09
CA ARG A 210 16.30 -5.41 -15.85
C ARG A 210 16.20 -6.85 -15.34
N GLN A 211 16.95 -7.79 -15.94
CA GLN A 211 17.02 -9.19 -15.49
C GLN A 211 17.59 -9.29 -14.07
N LEU A 212 18.70 -8.60 -13.78
CA LEU A 212 19.36 -8.62 -12.48
C LEU A 212 18.47 -8.06 -11.36
N VAL A 213 17.65 -7.07 -11.65
CA VAL A 213 16.67 -6.50 -10.69
C VAL A 213 15.52 -7.48 -10.39
N GLY A 214 15.17 -8.34 -11.35
CA GLY A 214 14.05 -9.28 -11.29
C GLY A 214 14.23 -10.47 -10.34
N ASP A 215 13.22 -11.34 -10.28
CA ASP A 215 13.12 -12.47 -9.35
C ASP A 215 14.21 -13.56 -9.52
N LYS A 216 14.72 -13.72 -10.75
CA LYS A 216 15.80 -14.65 -11.10
C LYS A 216 17.21 -14.07 -10.95
N GLY A 217 17.33 -12.78 -10.66
CA GLY A 217 18.60 -12.09 -10.40
C GLY A 217 18.84 -11.89 -8.90
N LEU A 218 19.15 -10.65 -8.53
CA LEU A 218 19.33 -10.22 -7.13
C LEU A 218 18.00 -10.00 -6.39
N ALA A 219 16.86 -10.17 -7.07
CA ALA A 219 15.51 -10.11 -6.50
C ALA A 219 15.20 -8.80 -5.74
N CYS A 220 15.70 -7.66 -6.24
CA CYS A 220 15.48 -6.34 -5.65
C CYS A 220 13.99 -6.02 -5.50
N ILE A 221 13.18 -6.50 -6.45
CA ILE A 221 11.72 -6.37 -6.48
C ILE A 221 10.98 -7.06 -5.33
N LYS A 222 11.64 -7.92 -4.54
CA LYS A 222 11.04 -8.50 -3.32
C LYS A 222 10.89 -7.49 -2.20
N CYS A 223 11.70 -6.44 -2.19
CA CYS A 223 11.72 -5.44 -1.12
C CYS A 223 11.49 -4.01 -1.60
N HIS A 224 11.81 -3.68 -2.84
CA HIS A 224 11.67 -2.32 -3.35
C HIS A 224 10.51 -2.22 -4.35
N THR A 225 9.67 -1.20 -4.20
CA THR A 225 8.62 -0.91 -5.19
C THR A 225 9.22 -0.48 -6.53
N PHE A 226 8.44 -0.52 -7.60
CA PHE A 226 8.90 -0.13 -8.93
C PHE A 226 7.86 0.73 -9.63
N GLY A 227 8.06 2.06 -9.60
CA GLY A 227 7.07 3.02 -10.10
C GLY A 227 5.72 2.85 -9.37
N PRO A 228 4.60 2.67 -10.08
CA PRO A 228 3.30 2.44 -9.46
C PRO A 228 3.12 1.00 -8.93
N HIS A 229 4.05 0.08 -9.23
CA HIS A 229 3.93 -1.32 -8.88
C HIS A 229 4.50 -1.60 -7.48
N ARG A 230 3.73 -2.36 -6.71
CA ARG A 230 4.12 -2.87 -5.40
C ARG A 230 5.26 -3.87 -5.55
N ALA A 231 6.14 -3.91 -4.56
CA ALA A 231 7.13 -4.99 -4.43
C ALA A 231 6.41 -6.32 -4.15
N THR A 232 7.05 -7.45 -4.44
CA THR A 232 6.49 -8.78 -4.15
C THR A 232 6.56 -9.18 -2.68
N GLY A 233 7.24 -8.38 -1.83
CA GLY A 233 7.32 -8.57 -0.38
C GLY A 233 7.23 -7.25 0.39
N ILE A 234 8.33 -6.83 1.01
CA ILE A 234 8.39 -5.57 1.78
C ILE A 234 8.23 -4.38 0.81
N GLN A 235 7.54 -3.31 1.23
CA GLN A 235 7.30 -2.13 0.38
C GLN A 235 8.29 -1.00 0.71
N ALA A 236 9.59 -1.29 0.61
CA ALA A 236 10.63 -0.29 0.81
C ALA A 236 10.67 0.73 -0.36
N ILE A 237 11.54 1.73 -0.22
CA ILE A 237 11.70 2.83 -1.18
C ILE A 237 11.81 2.34 -2.63
N GLY A 238 11.15 3.01 -3.57
CA GLY A 238 11.09 2.56 -4.96
C GLY A 238 12.44 2.58 -5.68
N LEU A 239 12.71 1.58 -6.51
CA LEU A 239 13.98 1.46 -7.26
C LEU A 239 14.21 2.61 -8.23
N LEU A 240 13.14 3.13 -8.83
CA LEU A 240 13.22 4.26 -9.77
C LEU A 240 13.61 5.58 -9.08
N GLU A 241 13.59 5.63 -7.74
CA GLU A 241 14.09 6.77 -6.99
C GLU A 241 15.62 6.81 -6.91
N MET A 242 16.31 5.69 -7.13
CA MET A 242 17.75 5.59 -6.90
C MET A 242 18.54 6.58 -7.75
N PRO A 243 18.40 6.63 -9.09
CA PRO A 243 19.17 7.58 -9.91
C PRO A 243 18.73 9.04 -9.73
N ARG A 244 17.50 9.25 -9.26
CA ARG A 244 17.00 10.60 -8.97
C ARG A 244 17.72 11.24 -7.76
N ARG A 245 18.14 10.41 -6.80
CA ARG A 245 18.62 10.90 -5.49
C ARG A 245 20.06 10.57 -5.17
N LEU A 246 20.58 9.46 -5.69
CA LEU A 246 21.90 8.94 -5.34
C LEU A 246 22.91 9.41 -6.36
N ARG A 247 24.18 9.34 -5.97
CA ARG A 247 25.30 9.32 -6.90
C ARG A 247 25.55 7.89 -7.39
N ASP A 248 25.93 7.76 -8.64
CA ASP A 248 26.22 6.49 -9.30
C ASP A 248 27.42 5.77 -8.67
N ASP A 249 28.51 6.50 -8.41
CA ASP A 249 29.70 5.98 -7.72
C ASP A 249 29.39 5.47 -6.31
N TRP A 250 28.51 6.16 -5.58
CA TRP A 250 28.07 5.73 -4.27
C TRP A 250 27.22 4.46 -4.36
N PHE A 251 26.31 4.39 -5.33
CA PHE A 251 25.45 3.23 -5.55
C PHE A 251 26.27 1.97 -5.86
N LEU A 252 27.32 2.10 -6.67
CA LEU A 252 28.29 1.03 -6.94
C LEU A 252 28.91 0.50 -5.64
N ARG A 253 29.47 1.39 -4.82
CA ARG A 253 30.14 1.01 -3.56
C ARG A 253 29.16 0.44 -2.54
N TYR A 254 27.95 0.99 -2.46
CA TYR A 254 26.93 0.57 -1.50
C TYR A 254 26.43 -0.86 -1.80
N LEU A 255 26.24 -1.20 -3.07
CA LEU A 255 25.71 -2.52 -3.44
C LEU A 255 26.67 -3.68 -3.19
N VAL A 256 27.98 -3.43 -3.24
CA VAL A 256 28.99 -4.45 -2.92
C VAL A 256 28.82 -4.93 -1.46
N ASN A 257 28.69 -4.00 -0.51
CA ASN A 257 28.46 -4.34 0.88
C ASN A 257 27.58 -3.30 1.61
N PRO A 258 26.25 -3.49 1.63
CA PRO A 258 25.33 -2.56 2.28
C PRO A 258 25.55 -2.39 3.80
N ASN A 259 26.06 -3.42 4.48
CA ASN A 259 26.25 -3.41 5.93
C ASN A 259 27.35 -2.43 6.38
N ASP A 260 28.34 -2.15 5.53
CA ASP A 260 29.41 -1.18 5.83
C ASP A 260 28.86 0.25 5.92
N TYR A 261 27.76 0.53 5.21
CA TYR A 261 27.10 1.84 5.22
C TYR A 261 25.93 1.91 6.20
N ARG A 262 25.26 0.78 6.43
CA ARG A 262 24.15 0.64 7.40
C ARG A 262 24.26 -0.69 8.13
N PRO A 263 24.92 -0.73 9.29
CA PRO A 263 24.98 -1.93 10.11
C PRO A 263 23.58 -2.43 10.49
N GLY A 264 23.34 -3.73 10.28
CA GLY A 264 22.06 -4.37 10.60
C GLY A 264 20.96 -4.12 9.56
N THR A 265 21.32 -3.63 8.36
CA THR A 265 20.34 -3.43 7.30
C THR A 265 19.74 -4.74 6.81
N ARG A 266 18.45 -4.71 6.43
CA ARG A 266 17.77 -5.86 5.81
C ARG A 266 18.20 -6.10 4.36
N MET A 267 18.88 -5.15 3.75
CA MET A 267 19.35 -5.27 2.38
C MET A 267 20.42 -6.37 2.29
N PRO A 268 20.18 -7.46 1.52
CA PRO A 268 21.15 -8.53 1.40
C PRO A 268 22.37 -8.06 0.61
N THR A 269 23.52 -8.68 0.84
CA THR A 269 24.66 -8.54 -0.06
C THR A 269 24.46 -9.45 -1.28
N GLY A 270 24.46 -8.86 -2.47
CA GLY A 270 24.51 -9.62 -3.73
C GLY A 270 25.92 -10.08 -4.11
N PHE A 271 26.93 -9.57 -3.37
CA PHE A 271 28.35 -9.68 -3.69
C PHE A 271 29.19 -10.03 -2.45
N PRO A 272 28.89 -11.14 -1.74
CA PRO A 272 29.66 -11.55 -0.57
C PRO A 272 31.15 -11.71 -0.93
N ASP A 273 32.03 -11.23 -0.05
CA ASP A 273 33.48 -11.20 -0.27
C ASP A 273 33.91 -10.53 -1.60
N GLY A 274 33.09 -9.60 -2.11
CA GLY A 274 33.32 -8.93 -3.38
C GLY A 274 33.05 -9.79 -4.62
N GLN A 275 32.39 -10.94 -4.49
CA GLN A 275 32.09 -11.86 -5.59
C GLN A 275 30.60 -11.93 -5.88
N ALA A 276 30.21 -11.82 -7.15
CA ALA A 276 28.80 -11.92 -7.53
C ALA A 276 28.20 -13.30 -7.25
N THR A 277 27.00 -13.30 -6.67
CA THR A 277 26.19 -14.52 -6.51
C THR A 277 25.65 -15.02 -7.85
N ILE A 278 25.38 -14.12 -8.80
CA ILE A 278 24.97 -14.42 -10.17
C ILE A 278 26.23 -14.51 -11.04
N ARG A 279 26.61 -15.70 -11.49
CA ARG A 279 27.89 -15.91 -12.22
C ARG A 279 27.76 -15.98 -13.74
N ASP A 280 26.56 -16.24 -14.23
CA ASP A 280 26.22 -16.39 -15.65
C ASP A 280 26.04 -15.04 -16.37
N VAL A 281 25.95 -13.94 -15.62
CA VAL A 281 25.87 -12.57 -16.17
C VAL A 281 27.22 -11.87 -16.02
N TYR A 282 27.78 -11.35 -17.12
CA TYR A 282 29.11 -10.71 -17.19
C TYR A 282 30.22 -11.51 -16.51
N HIS A 283 30.17 -12.84 -16.60
CA HIS A 283 31.13 -13.74 -15.94
C HIS A 283 31.26 -13.54 -14.41
N GLY A 284 30.22 -13.00 -13.78
CA GLY A 284 30.22 -12.72 -12.34
C GLY A 284 30.97 -11.45 -11.93
N ASP A 285 31.25 -10.54 -12.86
CA ASP A 285 31.86 -9.23 -12.56
C ASP A 285 30.87 -8.31 -11.81
N PRO A 286 31.12 -7.96 -10.53
CA PRO A 286 30.22 -7.12 -9.74
C PRO A 286 30.04 -5.72 -10.32
N GLN A 287 31.12 -5.11 -10.81
CA GLN A 287 31.10 -3.73 -11.27
C GLN A 287 30.27 -3.59 -12.54
N GLN A 288 30.39 -4.54 -13.48
CA GLN A 288 29.57 -4.59 -14.69
C GLN A 288 28.10 -4.89 -14.37
N GLN A 289 27.82 -5.82 -13.44
CA GLN A 289 26.44 -6.12 -13.02
C GLN A 289 25.76 -4.91 -12.38
N ILE A 290 26.42 -4.25 -11.43
CA ILE A 290 25.86 -3.07 -10.78
C ILE A 290 25.73 -1.91 -11.77
N THR A 291 26.70 -1.74 -12.68
CA THR A 291 26.60 -0.75 -13.76
C THR A 291 25.36 -0.99 -14.63
N ALA A 292 25.10 -2.24 -15.03
CA ALA A 292 23.92 -2.57 -15.81
C ALA A 292 22.61 -2.27 -15.06
N ILE A 293 22.54 -2.58 -13.76
CA ILE A 293 21.40 -2.21 -12.90
C ILE A 293 21.21 -0.70 -12.88
N TRP A 294 22.28 0.08 -12.67
CA TRP A 294 22.21 1.54 -12.66
C TRP A 294 21.70 2.09 -14.00
N ARG A 295 22.29 1.66 -15.13
CA ARG A 295 21.86 2.07 -16.47
C ARG A 295 20.40 1.74 -16.78
N PHE A 296 19.89 0.63 -16.26
CA PHE A 296 18.47 0.28 -16.37
C PHE A 296 17.58 1.23 -15.55
N LEU A 297 17.95 1.53 -14.30
CA LEU A 297 17.16 2.40 -13.44
C LEU A 297 17.17 3.86 -13.92
N GLU A 298 18.21 4.31 -14.63
CA GLU A 298 18.30 5.66 -15.22
C GLU A 298 17.12 5.98 -16.16
N ASP A 299 16.44 4.97 -16.72
CA ASP A 299 15.24 5.18 -17.53
C ASP A 299 14.04 5.70 -16.72
N GLY A 300 14.09 5.62 -15.38
CA GLY A 300 13.05 6.14 -14.50
C GLY A 300 11.68 5.57 -14.85
N SER A 301 10.69 6.43 -15.05
CA SER A 301 9.32 6.03 -15.42
C SER A 301 9.21 5.32 -16.79
N LYS A 302 10.26 5.35 -17.62
CA LYS A 302 10.32 4.65 -18.92
C LYS A 302 10.95 3.26 -18.82
N ALA A 303 11.48 2.87 -17.66
CA ALA A 303 12.10 1.57 -17.47
C ALA A 303 11.06 0.44 -17.61
N GLY A 304 11.37 -0.58 -18.41
CA GLY A 304 10.51 -1.76 -18.54
C GLY A 304 10.42 -2.54 -17.22
N LEU A 305 9.25 -3.12 -16.92
CA LEU A 305 9.02 -3.82 -15.65
C LEU A 305 9.98 -5.01 -15.47
N PRO A 306 10.70 -5.16 -14.35
CA PRO A 306 11.54 -6.32 -14.10
C PRO A 306 10.76 -7.65 -14.13
N ASP A 307 11.43 -8.72 -14.51
CA ASP A 307 10.82 -10.05 -14.55
C ASP A 307 10.44 -10.52 -13.13
N GLY A 308 9.27 -11.16 -13.01
CA GLY A 308 8.73 -11.64 -11.73
C GLY A 308 8.15 -10.57 -10.80
N LEU A 309 8.19 -9.28 -11.17
CA LEU A 309 7.56 -8.20 -10.39
C LEU A 309 6.03 -8.31 -10.43
N ILE A 310 5.51 -8.70 -11.58
CA ILE A 310 4.13 -9.14 -11.70
C ILE A 310 4.16 -10.63 -11.36
N ALA A 311 3.54 -11.01 -10.24
CA ALA A 311 3.53 -12.38 -9.76
C ALA A 311 3.19 -13.36 -10.89
N GLN A 312 3.97 -14.43 -11.00
CA GLN A 312 3.63 -15.52 -11.89
C GLN A 312 2.34 -16.15 -11.34
N MET A 313 1.32 -16.16 -12.18
CA MET A 313 -0.01 -16.68 -11.85
C MET A 313 0.07 -18.14 -11.36
N ILE A 314 -0.42 -18.42 -10.14
CA ILE A 314 -0.69 -19.79 -9.68
C ILE A 314 -2.08 -20.14 -10.19
N GLU A 315 -2.18 -20.41 -11.48
CA GLU A 315 -3.45 -20.83 -12.07
C GLU A 315 -3.83 -22.23 -11.56
N LEU A 316 -4.97 -22.32 -10.87
CA LEU A 316 -5.56 -23.60 -10.53
C LEU A 316 -6.23 -24.16 -11.80
N LYS A 317 -5.76 -25.32 -12.27
CA LYS A 317 -6.24 -25.93 -13.52
C LYS A 317 -7.06 -27.19 -13.20
N PRO A 318 -8.40 -27.11 -13.20
CA PRO A 318 -9.24 -28.29 -13.01
C PRO A 318 -9.19 -29.13 -14.30
N GLN A 319 -8.26 -30.08 -14.40
CA GLN A 319 -8.10 -30.92 -15.60
C GLN A 319 -8.78 -32.27 -15.46
N GLU A 320 -8.67 -32.91 -14.30
CA GLU A 320 -9.16 -34.29 -14.09
C GLU A 320 -10.40 -34.35 -13.18
N ALA A 321 -10.53 -33.39 -12.28
CA ALA A 321 -11.61 -33.36 -11.29
C ALA A 321 -11.91 -31.92 -10.86
N PRO A 322 -13.11 -31.67 -10.29
CA PRO A 322 -13.44 -30.37 -9.74
C PRO A 322 -12.44 -29.90 -8.67
N ILE A 323 -12.04 -28.64 -8.74
CA ILE A 323 -11.20 -27.97 -7.74
C ILE A 323 -12.05 -26.95 -7.00
N VAL A 324 -12.03 -27.00 -5.66
CA VAL A 324 -12.70 -26.02 -4.82
C VAL A 324 -11.68 -25.01 -4.30
N TYR A 325 -11.98 -23.73 -4.52
CA TYR A 325 -11.19 -22.61 -4.02
C TYR A 325 -12.02 -21.79 -3.02
N ARG A 326 -11.55 -21.73 -1.76
CA ARG A 326 -12.21 -21.00 -0.66
C ARG A 326 -11.32 -19.85 -0.18
N ASN A 327 -11.55 -18.67 -0.74
CA ASN A 327 -10.95 -17.40 -0.35
C ASN A 327 -11.86 -16.24 -0.79
N PHE A 328 -11.42 -15.00 -0.62
CA PHE A 328 -12.14 -13.82 -1.06
C PHE A 328 -12.17 -13.76 -2.60
N ILE A 329 -13.34 -13.91 -3.20
CA ILE A 329 -13.56 -13.92 -4.65
C ILE A 329 -14.30 -12.65 -5.03
N ASP A 330 -13.84 -11.95 -6.06
CA ASP A 330 -14.48 -10.71 -6.50
C ASP A 330 -15.91 -10.99 -7.00
N GLY A 331 -16.84 -10.08 -6.75
CA GLY A 331 -18.26 -10.24 -7.11
C GLY A 331 -19.11 -11.10 -6.15
N VAL A 332 -18.52 -11.71 -5.12
CA VAL A 332 -19.24 -12.47 -4.07
C VAL A 332 -18.90 -11.98 -2.67
N SER A 333 -19.68 -12.40 -1.67
CA SER A 333 -19.37 -12.10 -0.27
C SER A 333 -18.05 -12.74 0.19
N PRO A 334 -17.51 -12.35 1.37
CA PRO A 334 -16.34 -13.00 1.96
C PRO A 334 -16.48 -14.52 2.22
N ARG A 335 -17.68 -15.09 2.06
CA ARG A 335 -17.97 -16.53 2.18
C ARG A 335 -18.21 -17.19 0.81
N GLY A 336 -17.56 -16.70 -0.24
CA GLY A 336 -17.57 -17.29 -1.57
C GLY A 336 -16.90 -18.66 -1.63
N ILE A 337 -17.43 -19.53 -2.48
CA ILE A 337 -16.90 -20.86 -2.79
C ILE A 337 -16.81 -20.97 -4.30
N ALA A 338 -15.60 -20.84 -4.86
CA ALA A 338 -15.38 -21.05 -6.29
C ALA A 338 -15.16 -22.54 -6.56
N VAL A 339 -15.76 -23.04 -7.64
CA VAL A 339 -15.63 -24.42 -8.09
C VAL A 339 -15.25 -24.40 -9.57
N GLY A 340 -14.07 -24.94 -9.85
CA GLY A 340 -13.56 -25.11 -11.20
C GLY A 340 -13.77 -26.54 -11.66
N TYR A 341 -14.15 -26.73 -12.92
CA TYR A 341 -14.50 -28.03 -13.48
C TYR A 341 -13.72 -28.35 -14.76
N PRO A 342 -13.43 -29.63 -15.06
CA PRO A 342 -12.76 -30.07 -16.30
C PRO A 342 -13.37 -29.55 -17.60
N GLU A 343 -14.68 -29.34 -17.61
CA GLU A 343 -15.46 -28.85 -18.75
C GLU A 343 -15.19 -27.37 -19.08
N ARG A 344 -14.27 -26.69 -18.37
CA ARG A 344 -13.96 -25.25 -18.51
C ARG A 344 -15.18 -24.35 -18.28
N CYS A 345 -16.15 -24.86 -17.52
CA CYS A 345 -17.34 -24.17 -17.06
C CYS A 345 -17.23 -24.03 -15.55
N HIS A 346 -17.23 -22.82 -15.00
CA HIS A 346 -16.84 -22.57 -13.61
C HIS A 346 -17.89 -21.73 -12.87
N LEU A 347 -17.92 -21.84 -11.54
CA LEU A 347 -18.88 -21.08 -10.73
C LEU A 347 -18.29 -20.53 -9.44
N ALA A 348 -18.95 -19.52 -8.88
CA ALA A 348 -18.79 -19.08 -7.50
C ALA A 348 -20.14 -19.07 -6.79
N TRP A 349 -20.25 -19.86 -5.73
CA TRP A 349 -21.43 -19.97 -4.88
C TRP A 349 -21.23 -19.15 -3.60
N ASP A 350 -22.20 -18.30 -3.25
CA ASP A 350 -22.09 -17.38 -2.12
C ASP A 350 -22.78 -17.96 -0.87
N ALA A 351 -22.00 -18.42 0.11
CA ALA A 351 -22.54 -19.01 1.33
C ALA A 351 -23.07 -18.01 2.37
N ASN A 352 -22.95 -16.70 2.12
CA ASN A 352 -23.67 -15.70 2.89
C ASN A 352 -25.07 -15.44 2.32
N ARG A 353 -25.20 -15.46 0.98
CA ARG A 353 -26.44 -15.16 0.27
C ARG A 353 -27.26 -16.39 -0.14
N MET A 354 -26.68 -17.58 -0.02
CA MET A 354 -27.25 -18.87 -0.42
C MET A 354 -27.64 -18.91 -1.90
N CYS A 355 -26.72 -18.50 -2.77
CA CYS A 355 -27.01 -18.34 -4.19
C CYS A 355 -25.81 -18.69 -5.10
N LEU A 356 -26.10 -19.06 -6.33
CA LEU A 356 -25.13 -19.17 -7.42
C LEU A 356 -24.84 -17.75 -7.93
N ALA A 357 -23.76 -17.14 -7.47
CA ALA A 357 -23.52 -15.72 -7.70
C ALA A 357 -22.86 -15.44 -9.05
N LEU A 358 -21.83 -16.22 -9.40
CA LEU A 358 -21.07 -16.05 -10.64
C LEU A 358 -20.93 -17.37 -11.40
N ILE A 359 -20.85 -17.25 -12.72
CA ILE A 359 -20.47 -18.31 -13.66
C ILE A 359 -19.52 -17.75 -14.72
N TRP A 360 -18.58 -18.55 -15.22
CA TRP A 360 -17.63 -18.14 -16.27
C TRP A 360 -17.00 -19.33 -17.00
N HIS A 361 -16.32 -19.06 -18.12
CA HIS A 361 -15.67 -20.09 -18.94
C HIS A 361 -14.15 -19.97 -19.00
N GLY A 362 -13.49 -21.05 -19.42
CA GLY A 362 -12.08 -21.06 -19.78
C GLY A 362 -11.17 -21.30 -18.59
N ARG A 363 -10.49 -20.25 -18.12
CA ARG A 363 -9.50 -20.33 -17.04
C ARG A 363 -10.19 -20.19 -15.69
N PHE A 364 -9.81 -21.00 -14.72
CA PHE A 364 -10.51 -21.04 -13.44
C PHE A 364 -10.16 -19.85 -12.54
N ILE A 365 -9.06 -19.91 -11.80
CA ILE A 365 -8.68 -18.85 -10.86
C ILE A 365 -7.18 -18.82 -10.58
N ASP A 366 -6.65 -17.64 -10.29
CA ASP A 366 -5.27 -17.45 -9.83
C ASP A 366 -5.23 -17.50 -8.31
N ALA A 367 -4.60 -18.53 -7.77
CA ALA A 367 -4.44 -18.67 -6.33
C ALA A 367 -3.30 -17.83 -5.75
N SER A 368 -2.41 -17.25 -6.58
CA SER A 368 -1.18 -16.55 -6.16
C SER A 368 -1.46 -15.51 -5.07
N ARG A 369 -2.50 -14.69 -5.26
CA ARG A 369 -2.93 -13.65 -4.33
C ARG A 369 -3.09 -14.13 -2.90
N HIS A 370 -3.64 -15.31 -2.67
CA HIS A 370 -4.00 -15.79 -1.33
C HIS A 370 -3.08 -16.89 -0.81
N TRP A 371 -2.24 -17.48 -1.67
CA TRP A 371 -1.37 -18.60 -1.32
C TRP A 371 0.10 -18.17 -1.18
N GLU A 372 0.51 -17.08 -1.82
CA GLU A 372 1.83 -16.46 -1.62
C GLU A 372 1.74 -15.37 -0.53
N GLY A 373 1.82 -15.79 0.72
CA GLY A 373 1.66 -14.92 1.89
C GLY A 373 0.20 -14.69 2.30
N ARG A 374 -0.02 -13.92 3.38
CA ARG A 374 -1.37 -13.57 3.87
C ARG A 374 -2.01 -12.45 3.04
N GLY A 375 -2.02 -12.62 1.71
CA GLY A 375 -2.46 -11.59 0.78
C GLY A 375 -3.89 -11.13 1.05
N GLN A 376 -4.08 -9.81 0.96
CA GLN A 376 -5.35 -9.12 1.23
C GLN A 376 -6.09 -8.82 -0.08
N GLY A 377 -7.41 -8.69 -0.01
CA GLY A 377 -8.27 -8.31 -1.14
C GLY A 377 -9.02 -9.47 -1.79
N PHE A 378 -9.68 -9.22 -2.91
CA PHE A 378 -10.53 -10.18 -3.62
C PHE A 378 -9.87 -10.62 -4.93
N GLN A 379 -10.00 -11.90 -5.27
CA GLN A 379 -9.48 -12.48 -6.50
C GLN A 379 -10.59 -12.61 -7.56
N PRO A 380 -10.49 -11.94 -8.72
CA PRO A 380 -11.46 -12.13 -9.80
C PRO A 380 -11.26 -13.47 -10.52
N PRO A 381 -12.31 -13.99 -11.20
CA PRO A 381 -12.18 -15.07 -12.17
C PRO A 381 -11.09 -14.79 -13.22
N LEU A 382 -10.36 -15.82 -13.63
CA LEU A 382 -9.33 -15.68 -14.66
C LEU A 382 -9.85 -15.80 -16.09
N GLY A 383 -10.99 -16.46 -16.23
CA GLY A 383 -11.56 -16.83 -17.52
C GLY A 383 -12.41 -15.73 -18.13
N ASP A 384 -13.07 -16.10 -19.22
CA ASP A 384 -13.88 -15.22 -20.05
C ASP A 384 -15.37 -15.41 -19.73
N HIS A 385 -16.22 -14.59 -20.33
CA HIS A 385 -17.69 -14.70 -20.20
C HIS A 385 -18.16 -14.71 -18.74
N VAL A 386 -17.56 -13.89 -17.89
CA VAL A 386 -17.95 -13.81 -16.47
C VAL A 386 -19.33 -13.17 -16.35
N LEU A 387 -20.32 -13.95 -15.92
CA LEU A 387 -21.68 -13.47 -15.69
C LEU A 387 -22.08 -13.58 -14.22
N LYS A 388 -22.87 -12.59 -13.79
CA LYS A 388 -23.52 -12.56 -12.49
C LYS A 388 -24.94 -13.11 -12.64
N VAL A 389 -25.25 -14.17 -11.90
CA VAL A 389 -26.52 -14.89 -12.02
C VAL A 389 -27.50 -14.44 -10.94
N GLU A 390 -27.08 -14.50 -9.68
CA GLU A 390 -27.94 -14.22 -8.53
C GLU A 390 -27.29 -13.23 -7.56
N GLU A 391 -28.11 -12.34 -7.00
CA GLU A 391 -27.70 -11.34 -6.00
C GLU A 391 -28.22 -11.63 -4.60
N ALA A 392 -29.11 -12.62 -4.48
CA ALA A 392 -29.77 -13.05 -3.25
C ALA A 392 -30.25 -14.49 -3.41
N THR A 393 -30.70 -15.12 -2.32
CA THR A 393 -31.29 -16.47 -2.33
C THR A 393 -32.32 -16.60 -3.46
N PRO A 394 -32.23 -17.66 -4.28
CA PRO A 394 -33.10 -17.81 -5.43
C PRO A 394 -34.42 -18.49 -5.11
N VAL A 395 -34.57 -19.06 -3.91
CA VAL A 395 -35.82 -19.65 -3.43
C VAL A 395 -36.31 -18.84 -2.25
N THR A 396 -37.57 -18.40 -2.30
CA THR A 396 -38.23 -17.72 -1.18
C THR A 396 -39.73 -17.91 -1.22
N ARG A 397 -40.38 -17.70 -0.06
CA ARG A 397 -41.83 -17.59 0.04
C ARG A 397 -42.24 -16.16 -0.32
N LEU A 398 -43.27 -16.01 -1.15
CA LEU A 398 -43.89 -14.75 -1.52
C LEU A 398 -45.37 -14.78 -1.13
N ALA A 399 -45.90 -13.63 -0.68
CA ALA A 399 -47.33 -13.49 -0.38
C ALA A 399 -48.22 -13.64 -1.64
N SER A 400 -47.69 -13.24 -2.79
CA SER A 400 -48.30 -13.41 -4.11
C SER A 400 -47.22 -13.40 -5.20
N GLY A 401 -47.59 -13.82 -6.42
CA GLY A 401 -46.72 -13.77 -7.60
C GLY A 401 -46.28 -12.35 -8.02
N ASP A 402 -46.85 -11.30 -7.42
CA ASP A 402 -46.52 -9.88 -7.68
C ASP A 402 -45.70 -9.25 -6.53
N ALA A 403 -45.58 -9.93 -5.38
CA ALA A 403 -44.85 -9.40 -4.24
C ALA A 403 -43.35 -9.23 -4.57
N PRO A 404 -42.70 -8.13 -4.14
CA PRO A 404 -41.29 -7.89 -4.44
C PRO A 404 -40.39 -8.97 -3.84
N TRP A 405 -39.27 -9.26 -4.50
CA TRP A 405 -38.29 -10.21 -3.95
C TRP A 405 -37.68 -9.65 -2.66
N PRO A 406 -37.52 -10.45 -1.59
CA PRO A 406 -36.93 -9.97 -0.35
C PRO A 406 -35.53 -9.38 -0.54
N THR A 407 -35.27 -8.26 0.13
CA THR A 407 -33.99 -7.54 0.08
C THR A 407 -33.18 -7.63 1.37
N ALA A 408 -33.77 -8.16 2.45
CA ALA A 408 -33.08 -8.37 3.71
C ALA A 408 -31.98 -9.45 3.57
N GLU A 409 -30.95 -9.36 4.41
CA GLU A 409 -29.89 -10.38 4.41
C GLU A 409 -30.49 -11.76 4.75
N PRO A 410 -30.17 -12.82 3.99
CA PRO A 410 -30.84 -14.12 4.17
C PRO A 410 -30.73 -14.67 5.59
N ARG A 411 -29.59 -14.48 6.26
CA ARG A 411 -29.39 -14.94 7.65
C ARG A 411 -30.33 -14.28 8.66
N GLU A 412 -30.65 -13.01 8.45
CA GLU A 412 -31.61 -12.28 9.28
C GLU A 412 -33.05 -12.74 9.00
N SER A 413 -33.28 -13.28 7.81
CA SER A 413 -34.55 -13.85 7.35
C SER A 413 -34.68 -15.35 7.62
N GLY A 414 -33.85 -15.91 8.50
CA GLY A 414 -33.93 -17.31 8.93
C GLY A 414 -33.21 -18.33 8.04
N TYR A 415 -32.45 -17.91 7.02
CA TYR A 415 -31.70 -18.83 6.17
C TYR A 415 -30.40 -19.30 6.83
N ARG A 416 -30.07 -20.59 6.69
CA ARG A 416 -28.79 -21.16 7.18
C ARG A 416 -28.12 -22.04 6.13
N PHE A 417 -26.81 -21.87 5.98
CA PHE A 417 -26.00 -22.71 5.12
C PHE A 417 -25.46 -23.92 5.88
N HIS A 418 -25.68 -25.12 5.33
CA HIS A 418 -25.31 -26.42 5.92
C HIS A 418 -24.08 -27.06 5.26
N GLY A 419 -23.32 -26.29 4.49
CA GLY A 419 -22.18 -26.80 3.74
C GLY A 419 -22.57 -27.44 2.41
N TYR A 420 -21.65 -28.23 1.85
CA TYR A 420 -21.89 -29.01 0.65
C TYR A 420 -21.38 -30.44 0.83
N GLN A 421 -21.95 -31.36 0.07
CA GLN A 421 -21.43 -32.72 -0.10
C GLN A 421 -20.91 -32.90 -1.51
N LEU A 422 -19.89 -33.73 -1.67
CA LEU A 422 -19.38 -34.07 -2.98
C LEU A 422 -20.14 -35.27 -3.53
N ASP A 423 -20.60 -35.20 -4.77
CA ASP A 423 -21.15 -36.35 -5.47
C ASP A 423 -20.04 -37.33 -5.92
N ARG A 424 -20.42 -38.36 -6.69
CA ARG A 424 -19.47 -39.38 -7.18
C ARG A 424 -18.41 -38.82 -8.12
N GLN A 425 -18.67 -37.70 -8.79
CA GLN A 425 -17.78 -36.97 -9.68
C GLN A 425 -17.03 -35.85 -8.95
N ARG A 426 -17.12 -35.80 -7.62
CA ARG A 426 -16.55 -34.77 -6.74
C ARG A 426 -17.11 -33.36 -6.97
N ARG A 427 -18.32 -33.25 -7.54
CA ARG A 427 -19.01 -31.97 -7.73
C ARG A 427 -19.76 -31.59 -6.44
N PRO A 428 -19.67 -30.32 -5.98
CA PRO A 428 -20.39 -29.88 -4.79
C PRO A 428 -21.90 -29.81 -4.99
N VAL A 429 -22.64 -30.44 -4.09
CA VAL A 429 -24.09 -30.27 -3.87
C VAL A 429 -24.26 -29.40 -2.62
N PHE A 430 -24.62 -28.13 -2.83
CA PHE A 430 -24.79 -27.15 -1.77
C PHE A 430 -26.11 -27.36 -1.04
N ARG A 431 -26.10 -27.15 0.28
CA ARG A 431 -27.29 -27.36 1.11
C ARG A 431 -27.53 -26.16 2.01
N TYR A 432 -28.76 -25.69 2.01
CA TYR A 432 -29.18 -24.63 2.90
C TYR A 432 -30.64 -24.82 3.31
N GLU A 433 -31.03 -24.19 4.39
CA GLU A 433 -32.41 -24.11 4.85
C GLU A 433 -32.90 -22.67 4.77
N GLY A 434 -34.17 -22.49 4.40
CA GLY A 434 -34.96 -21.30 4.68
C GLY A 434 -35.86 -21.55 5.90
N PRO A 435 -36.75 -20.60 6.24
CA PRO A 435 -37.57 -20.69 7.45
C PRO A 435 -38.44 -21.96 7.57
N GLU A 436 -39.01 -22.41 6.46
CA GLU A 436 -39.99 -23.52 6.44
C GLU A 436 -39.66 -24.60 5.38
N PHE A 437 -38.48 -24.53 4.77
CA PHE A 437 -38.07 -25.42 3.68
C PHE A 437 -36.55 -25.61 3.66
N SER A 438 -36.11 -26.70 3.04
CA SER A 438 -34.70 -26.97 2.75
C SER A 438 -34.46 -27.03 1.25
N VAL A 439 -33.24 -26.67 0.84
CA VAL A 439 -32.82 -26.67 -0.56
C VAL A 439 -31.51 -27.41 -0.71
N THR A 440 -31.46 -28.27 -1.71
CA THR A 440 -30.20 -28.75 -2.29
C THR A 440 -30.02 -28.15 -3.67
N ASP A 441 -28.83 -27.63 -3.94
CA ASP A 441 -28.47 -26.95 -5.18
C ASP A 441 -27.24 -27.66 -5.77
N ALA A 442 -27.43 -28.31 -6.90
CA ALA A 442 -26.43 -29.10 -7.59
C ALA A 442 -26.19 -28.55 -9.01
N PRO A 443 -25.24 -27.61 -9.18
CA PRO A 443 -24.78 -27.17 -10.49
C PRO A 443 -23.93 -28.25 -11.16
N GLU A 444 -24.32 -28.70 -12.35
CA GLU A 444 -23.61 -29.72 -13.11
C GLU A 444 -23.11 -29.11 -14.43
N PRO A 445 -21.80 -28.95 -14.66
CA PRO A 445 -21.32 -28.52 -15.96
C PRO A 445 -21.64 -29.59 -17.01
N GLN A 446 -21.99 -29.16 -18.22
CA GLN A 446 -22.27 -30.01 -19.37
C GLN A 446 -21.46 -29.52 -20.57
N LEU A 447 -20.90 -30.45 -21.35
CA LEU A 447 -20.26 -30.13 -22.62
C LEU A 447 -21.31 -30.06 -23.73
N ARG A 448 -21.09 -29.14 -24.68
CA ARG A 448 -21.84 -29.03 -25.93
C ARG A 448 -20.84 -28.96 -27.07
N GLY A 449 -20.59 -30.11 -27.70
CA GLY A 449 -19.52 -30.23 -28.68
C GLY A 449 -18.13 -30.18 -28.02
N ASP A 450 -17.12 -29.77 -28.78
CA ASP A 450 -15.72 -29.89 -28.37
C ASP A 450 -15.23 -28.71 -27.49
N ASP A 451 -15.81 -27.51 -27.65
CA ASP A 451 -15.31 -26.27 -27.02
C ASP A 451 -16.35 -25.45 -26.26
N ALA A 452 -17.64 -25.82 -26.29
CA ALA A 452 -18.68 -25.10 -25.56
C ALA A 452 -19.19 -25.90 -24.37
N SER A 453 -19.63 -25.19 -23.34
CA SER A 453 -20.16 -25.80 -22.11
C SER A 453 -21.22 -24.90 -21.49
N TYR A 454 -22.13 -25.51 -20.73
CA TYR A 454 -23.21 -24.82 -20.04
C TYR A 454 -23.42 -25.46 -18.66
N PHE A 455 -24.26 -24.86 -17.80
CA PHE A 455 -24.65 -25.50 -16.54
C PHE A 455 -26.04 -26.10 -16.64
N ARG A 456 -26.16 -27.36 -16.22
CA ARG A 456 -27.42 -27.98 -15.83
C ARG A 456 -27.50 -27.97 -14.31
N ARG A 457 -28.25 -27.04 -13.74
CA ARG A 457 -28.41 -26.86 -12.30
C ARG A 457 -29.68 -27.54 -11.81
N VAL A 458 -29.55 -28.41 -10.81
CA VAL A 458 -30.68 -29.11 -10.21
C VAL A 458 -30.94 -28.55 -8.82
N LEU A 459 -32.09 -27.93 -8.62
CA LEU A 459 -32.58 -27.51 -7.31
C LEU A 459 -33.64 -28.50 -6.83
N THR A 460 -33.44 -29.07 -5.63
CA THR A 460 -34.48 -29.85 -4.94
C THR A 460 -34.88 -29.10 -3.69
N VAL A 461 -36.17 -28.80 -3.58
CA VAL A 461 -36.75 -28.09 -2.43
C VAL A 461 -37.67 -29.04 -1.69
N GLU A 462 -37.52 -29.12 -0.38
CA GLU A 462 -38.34 -29.96 0.50
C GLU A 462 -38.94 -29.15 1.64
N ALA A 463 -40.22 -29.37 1.93
CA ALA A 463 -40.92 -28.73 3.04
C ALA A 463 -41.82 -29.76 3.74
N LYS A 464 -41.67 -29.88 5.06
CA LYS A 464 -42.47 -30.77 5.92
C LYS A 464 -42.85 -30.03 7.21
N PRO A 465 -44.11 -29.54 7.37
CA PRO A 465 -45.26 -29.68 6.46
C PRO A 465 -45.09 -28.90 5.14
N THR A 466 -45.96 -29.16 4.16
CA THR A 466 -45.95 -28.47 2.86
C THR A 466 -46.20 -26.96 3.01
N VAL A 467 -45.54 -26.15 2.19
CA VAL A 467 -45.61 -24.68 2.24
C VAL A 467 -46.04 -24.15 0.89
N ASP A 468 -47.09 -23.33 0.89
CA ASP A 468 -47.58 -22.64 -0.30
C ASP A 468 -46.84 -21.32 -0.55
N GLY A 469 -46.86 -20.89 -1.81
CA GLY A 469 -46.30 -19.60 -2.23
C GLY A 469 -44.77 -19.58 -2.28
N LEU A 470 -44.13 -20.73 -2.45
CA LEU A 470 -42.69 -20.80 -2.72
C LEU A 470 -42.42 -20.57 -4.22
N TYR A 471 -41.42 -19.74 -4.50
CA TYR A 471 -41.00 -19.40 -5.85
C TYR A 471 -39.49 -19.57 -5.98
N PHE A 472 -39.07 -20.03 -7.15
CA PHE A 472 -37.70 -19.98 -7.61
C PHE A 472 -37.53 -18.83 -8.61
N ARG A 473 -36.61 -17.90 -8.35
CA ARG A 473 -36.24 -16.85 -9.31
C ARG A 473 -35.13 -17.37 -10.20
N ALA A 474 -35.53 -17.86 -11.37
CA ALA A 474 -34.64 -18.42 -12.37
C ALA A 474 -33.85 -17.38 -13.17
N GLY A 475 -34.20 -16.09 -13.07
CA GLY A 475 -33.46 -15.05 -13.77
C GLY A 475 -33.92 -13.64 -13.43
N ARG A 476 -33.02 -12.67 -13.60
CA ARG A 476 -33.31 -11.24 -13.42
C ARG A 476 -32.45 -10.40 -14.37
N GLY A 477 -33.09 -9.55 -15.15
CA GLY A 477 -32.44 -8.77 -16.21
C GLY A 477 -33.09 -7.40 -16.41
N SER A 478 -32.47 -6.54 -17.20
CA SER A 478 -33.14 -5.39 -17.83
C SER A 478 -34.09 -5.85 -18.95
N SER A 479 -33.76 -6.92 -19.67
CA SER A 479 -34.64 -7.60 -20.62
C SER A 479 -34.72 -9.11 -20.36
N ILE A 480 -35.90 -9.68 -20.61
CA ILE A 480 -36.16 -11.12 -20.64
C ILE A 480 -37.06 -11.38 -21.84
N GLU A 481 -36.55 -12.11 -22.82
CA GLU A 481 -37.22 -12.43 -24.09
C GLU A 481 -37.53 -13.92 -24.16
N VAL A 482 -38.73 -14.29 -24.63
CA VAL A 482 -39.12 -15.71 -24.79
C VAL A 482 -38.56 -16.23 -26.11
N LEU A 483 -37.90 -17.38 -26.08
CA LEU A 483 -37.27 -17.98 -27.26
C LEU A 483 -38.24 -18.91 -28.02
N PRO A 484 -38.17 -18.97 -29.36
CA PRO A 484 -39.06 -19.80 -30.18
C PRO A 484 -38.97 -21.31 -29.89
N GLU A 485 -37.78 -21.80 -29.53
CA GLU A 485 -37.51 -23.21 -29.22
C GLU A 485 -37.76 -23.56 -27.73
N GLY A 486 -38.34 -22.62 -26.97
CA GLY A 486 -38.50 -22.73 -25.53
C GLY A 486 -37.30 -22.17 -24.76
N GLY A 487 -37.60 -21.56 -23.60
CA GLY A 487 -36.64 -20.87 -22.75
C GLY A 487 -36.71 -19.34 -22.86
N TRP A 488 -35.78 -18.68 -22.18
CA TRP A 488 -35.72 -17.23 -22.06
C TRP A 488 -34.30 -16.71 -22.28
N LEU A 489 -34.15 -15.64 -23.05
CA LEU A 489 -32.90 -14.89 -23.20
C LEU A 489 -32.92 -13.69 -22.26
N ILE A 490 -31.95 -13.62 -21.35
CA ILE A 490 -31.80 -12.56 -20.35
C ILE A 490 -30.69 -11.62 -20.79
N ASP A 491 -30.99 -10.33 -20.88
CA ASP A 491 -30.07 -9.25 -21.24
C ASP A 491 -29.27 -9.48 -22.53
N GLY A 492 -29.81 -10.30 -23.46
CA GLY A 492 -29.11 -10.69 -24.70
C GLY A 492 -27.86 -11.54 -24.48
N ALA A 493 -27.61 -12.00 -23.26
CA ALA A 493 -26.33 -12.61 -22.85
C ALA A 493 -26.44 -14.02 -22.29
N MET A 494 -27.58 -14.39 -21.67
CA MET A 494 -27.74 -15.72 -21.05
C MET A 494 -29.08 -16.34 -21.43
N THR A 495 -29.04 -17.54 -21.98
CA THR A 495 -30.22 -18.37 -22.21
C THR A 495 -30.51 -19.22 -20.97
N VAL A 496 -31.77 -19.22 -20.55
CA VAL A 496 -32.29 -20.01 -19.43
C VAL A 496 -33.38 -20.95 -19.93
N ARG A 497 -33.29 -22.24 -19.60
CA ARG A 497 -34.38 -23.20 -19.77
C ARG A 497 -34.75 -23.82 -18.43
N LEU A 498 -36.04 -24.10 -18.24
CA LEU A 498 -36.57 -24.64 -17.00
C LEU A 498 -37.38 -25.91 -17.28
N GLU A 499 -37.13 -26.93 -16.48
CA GLU A 499 -37.93 -28.15 -16.42
C GLU A 499 -38.34 -28.44 -14.97
N GLY A 500 -39.59 -28.84 -14.78
CA GLY A 500 -40.18 -29.03 -13.44
C GLY A 500 -40.68 -27.72 -12.82
N GLY A 501 -41.38 -27.84 -11.69
CA GLY A 501 -42.12 -26.72 -11.09
C GLY A 501 -43.41 -26.36 -11.83
N GLY A 502 -44.02 -25.24 -11.44
CA GLY A 502 -45.19 -24.66 -12.09
C GLY A 502 -44.82 -23.79 -13.30
N THR A 503 -45.83 -23.31 -14.02
CA THR A 503 -45.66 -22.47 -15.22
C THR A 503 -44.84 -21.21 -14.90
N PRO A 504 -43.69 -20.99 -15.58
CA PRO A 504 -42.87 -19.81 -15.32
C PRO A 504 -43.55 -18.50 -15.73
N ILE A 505 -43.26 -17.43 -14.98
CA ILE A 505 -43.86 -16.11 -15.10
C ILE A 505 -42.73 -15.09 -15.30
N VAL A 506 -42.86 -14.25 -16.32
CA VAL A 506 -42.00 -13.07 -16.49
C VAL A 506 -42.75 -11.86 -15.98
N ARG A 507 -42.18 -11.15 -15.00
CA ARG A 507 -42.78 -9.94 -14.41
C ARG A 507 -41.79 -8.79 -14.36
N GLU A 508 -42.30 -7.57 -14.20
CA GLU A 508 -41.50 -6.40 -13.87
C GLU A 508 -41.56 -6.11 -12.37
N SER A 509 -40.41 -5.88 -11.75
CA SER A 509 -40.28 -5.58 -10.32
C SER A 509 -39.06 -4.71 -10.07
N ALA A 510 -39.26 -3.59 -9.36
CA ALA A 510 -38.21 -2.62 -9.03
C ALA A 510 -37.35 -2.19 -10.25
N GLY A 511 -37.98 -1.94 -11.39
CA GLY A 511 -37.33 -1.48 -12.62
C GLY A 511 -36.52 -2.54 -13.38
N ARG A 512 -36.67 -3.82 -13.03
CA ARG A 512 -36.05 -4.96 -13.74
C ARG A 512 -37.09 -6.04 -14.04
N LYS A 513 -36.80 -6.90 -15.02
CA LYS A 513 -37.60 -8.10 -15.29
C LYS A 513 -37.09 -9.28 -14.46
N GLU A 514 -38.01 -10.10 -13.96
CA GLU A 514 -37.73 -11.33 -13.22
C GLU A 514 -38.44 -12.52 -13.87
N LEU A 515 -37.75 -13.64 -14.00
CA LEU A 515 -38.30 -14.94 -14.39
C LEU A 515 -38.51 -15.78 -13.14
N LEU A 516 -39.77 -16.05 -12.79
CA LEU A 516 -40.16 -16.80 -11.60
C LEU A 516 -40.79 -18.14 -11.98
N ALA A 517 -40.43 -19.21 -11.29
CA ALA A 517 -41.09 -20.50 -11.36
C ALA A 517 -41.76 -20.81 -10.01
N PRO A 518 -43.11 -20.95 -9.97
CA PRO A 518 -43.80 -21.44 -8.79
C PRO A 518 -43.34 -22.86 -8.42
N LEU A 519 -43.20 -23.14 -7.12
CA LEU A 519 -42.79 -24.45 -6.62
C LEU A 519 -44.02 -25.22 -6.10
N ASP A 520 -44.39 -26.30 -6.78
CA ASP A 520 -45.44 -27.22 -6.31
C ASP A 520 -44.84 -28.24 -5.35
N LEU A 521 -45.22 -28.15 -4.07
CA LEU A 521 -44.78 -29.02 -2.98
C LEU A 521 -45.89 -29.94 -2.48
N SER A 522 -46.94 -30.21 -3.27
CA SER A 522 -48.03 -31.11 -2.89
C SER A 522 -47.55 -32.51 -2.45
N SER A 523 -46.43 -32.99 -2.99
CA SER A 523 -45.74 -34.23 -2.58
C SER A 523 -44.71 -34.08 -1.44
N GLY A 524 -44.56 -32.89 -0.85
CA GLY A 524 -43.55 -32.57 0.18
C GLY A 524 -42.14 -32.30 -0.36
N THR A 525 -41.93 -32.48 -1.66
CA THR A 525 -40.67 -32.23 -2.37
C THR A 525 -40.96 -31.78 -3.79
N THR A 526 -40.12 -30.92 -4.34
CA THR A 526 -40.17 -30.48 -5.73
C THR A 526 -38.77 -30.36 -6.29
N LYS A 527 -38.65 -30.59 -7.60
CA LYS A 527 -37.38 -30.55 -8.32
C LYS A 527 -37.50 -29.64 -9.52
N ILE A 528 -36.57 -28.71 -9.64
CA ILE A 528 -36.39 -27.86 -10.81
C ILE A 528 -35.03 -28.13 -11.42
N VAL A 529 -35.01 -28.27 -12.74
CA VAL A 529 -33.80 -28.26 -13.55
C VAL A 529 -33.75 -26.93 -14.28
N GLN A 530 -32.64 -26.21 -14.11
CA GLN A 530 -32.34 -24.96 -14.78
C GLN A 530 -31.11 -25.17 -15.66
N GLU A 531 -31.25 -24.97 -16.97
CA GLU A 531 -30.09 -24.86 -17.85
C GLU A 531 -29.70 -23.38 -17.97
N LEU A 532 -28.41 -23.10 -17.80
CA LEU A 532 -27.79 -21.78 -17.93
C LEU A 532 -26.72 -21.85 -19.01
N ASP A 533 -26.87 -21.07 -20.07
CA ASP A 533 -26.03 -21.09 -21.27
C ASP A 533 -25.71 -19.67 -21.72
N TRP A 534 -24.43 -19.31 -21.86
CA TRP A 534 -23.98 -17.93 -22.01
C TRP A 534 -22.64 -17.76 -22.71
#